data_AF-A0A7C6IDI5-F1
#
_entry.id   AF-A0A7C6IDI5-F1
#
_cell.length_a   1.000
_cell.length_b   1.000
_cell.length_c   1.000
_cell.angle_alpha   90.00
_cell.angle_beta   90.00
_cell.angle_gamma   90.00
#
_symmetry.space_group_name_H-M   'P 1'
#
loop_
_entity.id
_entity.type
_entity.pdbx_description
1 polymer ?
#
loop_
_entity_poly.entity_id
_entity_poly.type
_entity_poly.pdbx_seq_one_letter_code
_entity_poly.pdbx_strand_id
1 'polypeptide(L)'
;MKMVVVYQSLLGIYGDQGNSRVLAQRARWRGIDAEVVFAEPGSPLPDDGAIYLLGGGEDAAQTTAVRALKEDGGLFRALDGGAVLLAVCAGYQICGKTFTIGGEAEEEREGLGVLDVTTRRGPSRAVGEILTHWTRPDGSDYVLTGFENHGGHTFLGPDATPLARVEVGVGNNGDGTEGAVSASGRVIGTYPHGPVLARNPALADHLLELALGHPLEPLERATEQHEGLRRERFAFVRR
;
A
#
# COMPACT_ATOMS: atom_id res chain seq x y z
N MET A 1 5.19 19.27 2.27
CA MET A 1 4.42 18.03 2.55
C MET A 1 5.40 16.93 2.90
N LYS A 2 5.18 16.21 4.00
CA LYS A 2 6.12 15.22 4.52
C LYS A 2 5.62 13.80 4.25
N MET A 3 6.48 12.97 3.67
CA MET A 3 6.23 11.54 3.47
C MET A 3 7.18 10.73 4.35
N VAL A 4 6.62 9.91 5.24
CA VAL A 4 7.36 9.14 6.22
C VAL A 4 7.46 7.70 5.75
N VAL A 5 8.67 7.24 5.43
CA VAL A 5 8.96 5.83 5.18
C VAL A 5 9.21 5.16 6.52
N VAL A 6 8.35 4.22 6.88
CA VAL A 6 8.33 3.59 8.20
C VAL A 6 9.19 2.33 8.21
N TYR A 7 10.20 2.33 9.07
CA TYR A 7 11.06 1.19 9.42
C TYR A 7 11.66 0.49 8.20
N GLN A 8 12.32 1.26 7.32
CA GLN A 8 12.89 0.73 6.09
C GLN A 8 13.92 -0.38 6.35
N SER A 9 14.64 -0.33 7.47
CA SER A 9 15.56 -1.40 7.88
C SER A 9 14.88 -2.74 8.18
N LEU A 10 13.62 -2.73 8.61
CA LEU A 10 12.82 -3.93 8.89
C LEU A 10 11.91 -4.32 7.71
N LEU A 11 11.34 -3.33 7.04
CA LEU A 11 10.22 -3.46 6.11
C LEU A 11 10.60 -3.00 4.68
N GLY A 12 11.81 -3.33 4.24
CA GLY A 12 12.41 -2.78 3.03
C GLY A 12 12.74 -3.77 1.90
N ILE A 13 12.27 -5.02 1.95
CA ILE A 13 12.86 -6.11 1.13
C ILE A 13 12.48 -6.08 -0.36
N TYR A 14 11.42 -5.35 -0.74
CA TYR A 14 10.87 -5.35 -2.11
C TYR A 14 10.97 -4.01 -2.85
N GLY A 15 11.75 -3.05 -2.34
CA GLY A 15 11.94 -1.76 -3.02
C GLY A 15 10.76 -0.78 -2.89
N ASP A 16 9.79 -1.08 -2.02
CA ASP A 16 8.55 -0.31 -1.87
C ASP A 16 8.77 1.11 -1.32
N GLN A 17 9.94 1.43 -0.77
CA GLN A 17 10.33 2.81 -0.47
C GLN A 17 10.32 3.71 -1.72
N GLY A 18 10.40 3.13 -2.92
CA GLY A 18 10.24 3.85 -4.17
C GLY A 18 8.89 4.58 -4.29
N ASN A 19 7.83 4.10 -3.61
CA ASN A 19 6.53 4.79 -3.53
C ASN A 19 6.67 6.22 -2.97
N SER A 20 7.55 6.42 -1.97
CA SER A 20 7.80 7.75 -1.39
C SER A 20 8.39 8.73 -2.40
N ARG A 21 9.30 8.24 -3.25
CA ARG A 21 9.94 9.02 -4.31
C ARG A 21 8.95 9.40 -5.39
N VAL A 22 8.05 8.47 -5.76
CA VAL A 22 6.98 8.74 -6.72
C VAL A 22 6.07 9.86 -6.20
N LEU A 23 5.58 9.74 -4.95
CA LEU A 23 4.74 10.78 -4.34
C LEU A 23 5.44 12.14 -4.28
N ALA A 24 6.70 12.16 -3.83
CA ALA A 24 7.48 13.40 -3.72
C ALA A 24 7.67 14.07 -5.08
N GLN A 25 8.01 13.27 -6.10
CA GLN A 25 8.22 13.81 -7.43
C GLN A 25 6.92 14.34 -8.04
N ARG A 26 5.80 13.62 -7.88
CA ARG A 26 4.49 14.05 -8.37
C ARG A 26 3.95 15.29 -7.67
N ALA A 27 4.26 15.48 -6.39
CA ALA A 27 3.97 16.71 -5.67
C ALA A 27 4.82 17.88 -6.18
N ARG A 28 6.14 17.68 -6.31
CA ARG A 28 7.07 18.71 -6.80
C ARG A 28 6.77 19.18 -8.21
N TRP A 29 6.35 18.28 -9.11
CA TRP A 29 5.90 18.67 -10.44
C TRP A 29 4.69 19.60 -10.44
N ARG A 30 3.97 19.71 -9.33
CA ARG A 30 2.84 20.63 -9.12
C ARG A 30 3.23 21.84 -8.27
N GLY A 31 4.52 22.08 -8.06
CA GLY A 31 5.01 23.16 -7.21
C GLY A 31 4.75 22.96 -5.72
N ILE A 32 4.33 21.77 -5.29
CA ILE A 32 4.12 21.44 -3.88
C ILE A 32 5.45 20.98 -3.31
N ASP A 33 5.96 21.71 -2.31
CA ASP A 33 7.17 21.29 -1.62
C ASP A 33 6.94 19.95 -0.92
N ALA A 34 7.89 19.04 -1.06
CA ALA A 34 7.74 17.66 -0.64
C ALA A 34 9.07 17.09 -0.14
N GLU A 35 9.05 16.49 1.05
CA GLU A 35 10.20 15.86 1.68
C GLU A 35 9.91 14.38 2.00
N VAL A 36 10.96 13.56 1.92
CA VAL A 36 10.90 12.14 2.31
C VAL A 36 11.76 11.97 3.54
N VAL A 37 11.14 11.50 4.62
CA VAL A 37 11.79 11.21 5.90
C VAL A 37 11.78 9.71 6.13
N PHE A 38 12.93 9.14 6.46
CA PHE A 38 13.04 7.75 6.86
C PHE A 38 13.02 7.70 8.39
N ALA A 39 12.05 6.98 8.94
CA ALA A 39 11.95 6.75 10.37
C ALA A 39 12.35 5.31 10.66
N GLU A 40 13.34 5.10 11.53
CA GLU A 40 13.87 3.78 11.86
C GLU A 40 13.46 3.36 13.28
N PRO A 41 13.40 2.04 13.55
CA PRO A 41 13.08 1.53 14.89
C PRO A 41 14.01 2.10 15.96
N GLY A 42 13.45 2.37 17.14
CA GLY A 42 14.19 2.94 18.28
C GLY A 42 14.32 4.46 18.26
N SER A 43 13.87 5.14 17.20
CA SER A 43 13.65 6.58 17.18
C SER A 43 12.14 6.88 17.18
N PRO A 44 11.69 8.02 17.76
CA PRO A 44 10.29 8.39 17.71
C PRO A 44 9.79 8.49 16.27
N LEU A 45 8.62 7.92 15.99
CA LEU A 45 7.99 8.10 14.68
C LEU A 45 7.45 9.54 14.59
N PRO A 46 7.83 10.34 13.57
CA PRO A 46 7.21 11.65 13.36
C PRO A 46 5.70 11.49 13.20
N ASP A 47 4.91 12.32 13.88
CA ASP A 47 3.44 12.30 13.84
C ASP A 47 2.83 13.46 13.03
N ASP A 48 3.68 14.26 12.38
CA ASP A 48 3.33 15.37 11.49
C ASP A 48 3.48 15.02 9.99
N GLY A 49 3.56 13.73 9.68
CA GLY A 49 3.60 13.23 8.30
C GLY A 49 2.23 13.38 7.63
N ALA A 50 2.23 13.75 6.34
CA ALA A 50 1.01 13.75 5.54
C ALA A 50 0.68 12.36 4.99
N ILE A 51 1.72 11.61 4.60
CA ILE A 51 1.60 10.24 4.08
C ILE A 51 2.65 9.34 4.74
N TYR A 52 2.23 8.21 5.25
CA TYR A 52 3.06 7.14 5.80
C TYR A 52 3.11 5.99 4.81
N LEU A 53 4.31 5.41 4.66
CA LEU A 53 4.57 4.32 3.73
C LEU A 53 5.17 3.15 4.49
N LEU A 54 4.49 2.01 4.43
CA LEU A 54 4.86 0.79 5.14
C LEU A 54 5.10 -0.33 4.12
N GLY A 55 6.36 -0.73 3.97
CA GLY A 55 6.73 -1.83 3.07
C GLY A 55 6.57 -3.22 3.71
N GLY A 56 7.08 -4.25 3.04
CA GLY A 56 7.10 -5.61 3.56
C GLY A 56 8.45 -6.04 4.12
N GLY A 57 8.43 -6.96 5.07
CA GLY A 57 9.61 -7.59 5.67
C GLY A 57 9.36 -9.05 6.01
N GLU A 58 10.40 -9.75 6.47
CA GLU A 58 10.31 -11.13 6.93
C GLU A 58 9.54 -11.23 8.26
N ASP A 59 9.07 -12.43 8.59
CA ASP A 59 8.20 -12.73 9.75
C ASP A 59 8.69 -12.11 11.09
N ALA A 60 9.98 -12.24 11.40
CA ALA A 60 10.57 -11.68 12.62
C ALA A 60 10.59 -10.14 12.60
N ALA A 61 10.86 -9.55 11.43
CA ALA A 61 10.87 -8.11 11.24
C ALA A 61 9.46 -7.51 11.34
N GLN A 62 8.44 -8.20 10.82
CA GLN A 62 7.03 -7.84 10.97
C GLN A 62 6.60 -7.79 12.44
N THR A 63 6.90 -8.84 13.20
CA THR A 63 6.56 -8.91 14.64
C THR A 63 7.25 -7.77 15.41
N THR A 64 8.51 -7.51 15.10
CA THR A 64 9.28 -6.42 15.72
C THR A 64 8.69 -5.06 15.36
N ALA A 65 8.31 -4.84 14.09
CA ALA A 65 7.73 -3.60 13.63
C ALA A 65 6.37 -3.31 14.29
N VAL A 66 5.47 -4.29 14.39
CA VAL A 66 4.17 -4.13 15.05
C VAL A 66 4.34 -3.72 16.50
N ARG A 67 5.22 -4.41 17.23
CA ARG A 67 5.50 -4.10 18.64
C ARG A 67 6.02 -2.67 18.78
N ALA A 68 7.04 -2.30 18.01
CA ALA A 68 7.65 -0.97 18.09
C ALA A 68 6.67 0.16 17.72
N LEU A 69 5.83 -0.04 16.68
CA LEU A 69 4.81 0.93 16.30
C LEU A 69 3.72 1.10 17.35
N LYS A 70 3.27 0.00 17.98
CA LYS A 70 2.30 0.04 19.10
C LYS A 70 2.89 0.74 20.32
N GLU A 71 4.15 0.46 20.67
CA GLU A 71 4.84 1.08 21.80
C GLU A 71 5.05 2.60 21.60
N ASP A 72 5.40 3.03 20.38
CA ASP A 72 5.65 4.44 20.04
C ASP A 72 4.35 5.27 19.91
N GLY A 73 3.31 4.69 19.30
CA GLY A 73 2.01 5.33 19.13
C GLY A 73 1.95 6.45 18.08
N GLY A 74 3.07 6.88 17.49
CA GLY A 74 3.13 8.01 16.55
C GLY A 74 2.33 7.78 15.28
N LEU A 75 2.32 6.55 14.75
CA LEU A 75 1.52 6.21 13.58
C LEU A 75 0.03 6.41 13.86
N PHE A 76 -0.43 5.97 15.03
CA PHE A 76 -1.84 6.09 15.43
C PHE A 76 -2.24 7.55 15.60
N ARG A 77 -1.41 8.36 16.29
CA ARG A 77 -1.64 9.80 16.42
C ARG A 77 -1.72 10.50 15.06
N ALA A 78 -0.84 10.14 14.13
CA ALA A 78 -0.85 10.71 12.79
C ALA A 78 -2.11 10.33 12.01
N LEU A 79 -2.54 9.06 12.07
CA LEU A 79 -3.76 8.58 11.43
C LEU A 79 -5.02 9.24 12.02
N ASP A 80 -5.08 9.39 13.34
CA ASP A 80 -6.15 10.12 14.04
C ASP A 80 -6.17 11.61 13.62
N GLY A 81 -5.00 12.19 13.35
CA GLY A 81 -4.82 13.52 12.77
C GLY A 81 -5.16 13.64 11.29
N GLY A 82 -5.57 12.54 10.64
CA GLY A 82 -5.96 12.53 9.23
C GLY A 82 -4.83 12.23 8.25
N ALA A 83 -3.67 11.74 8.69
CA ALA A 83 -2.64 11.26 7.77
C ALA A 83 -3.13 10.09 6.92
N VAL A 84 -2.49 9.90 5.76
CA VAL A 84 -2.75 8.77 4.86
C VAL A 84 -1.71 7.69 5.08
N LEU A 85 -2.09 6.41 5.03
CA LEU A 85 -1.16 5.27 5.08
C LEU A 85 -1.32 4.42 3.83
N LEU A 86 -0.19 4.20 3.13
CA LEU A 86 -0.06 3.16 2.11
C LEU A 86 0.80 2.02 2.67
N ALA A 87 0.21 0.84 2.77
CA ALA A 87 0.86 -0.37 3.23
C ALA A 87 0.94 -1.42 2.12
N VAL A 88 2.11 -2.03 1.94
CA VAL A 88 2.38 -2.97 0.83
C VAL A 88 2.76 -4.36 1.34
N CYS A 89 2.09 -5.39 0.82
CA CYS A 89 2.33 -6.81 1.09
C CYS A 89 2.37 -7.12 2.61
N ALA A 90 3.50 -7.59 3.17
CA ALA A 90 3.59 -7.84 4.60
C ALA A 90 3.28 -6.60 5.45
N GLY A 91 3.58 -5.39 4.95
CA GLY A 91 3.14 -4.13 5.56
C GLY A 91 1.62 -4.02 5.64
N TYR A 92 0.92 -4.39 4.56
CA TYR A 92 -0.54 -4.47 4.53
C TYR A 92 -1.07 -5.50 5.53
N GLN A 93 -0.45 -6.68 5.60
CA GLN A 93 -0.87 -7.74 6.52
C GLN A 93 -0.79 -7.29 7.98
N ILE A 94 0.31 -6.65 8.38
CA ILE A 94 0.46 -6.16 9.75
C ILE A 94 -0.45 -4.98 10.08
N CYS A 95 -1.01 -4.28 9.10
CA CYS A 95 -2.06 -3.27 9.37
C CYS A 95 -3.38 -3.86 9.86
N GLY A 96 -3.59 -5.16 9.62
CA GLY A 96 -4.80 -5.89 10.01
C GLY A 96 -5.00 -6.07 11.51
N LYS A 97 -6.10 -6.74 11.85
CA LYS A 97 -6.39 -7.24 13.20
C LYS A 97 -5.43 -8.35 13.58
N THR A 98 -5.23 -9.34 12.70
CA THR A 98 -4.28 -10.44 12.89
C THR A 98 -3.54 -10.80 11.60
N PHE A 99 -2.34 -11.36 11.76
CA PHE A 99 -1.54 -11.95 10.68
C PHE A 99 -0.83 -13.22 11.18
N THR A 100 -0.44 -14.13 10.29
CA THR A 100 0.30 -15.35 10.67
C THR A 100 1.77 -15.29 10.27
N ILE A 101 2.64 -15.79 11.14
CA ILE A 101 4.06 -16.06 10.85
C ILE A 101 4.36 -17.57 10.93
N GLY A 102 5.57 -18.00 10.58
CA GLY A 102 6.08 -19.33 10.98
C GLY A 102 6.00 -20.45 9.93
N GLY A 103 5.81 -20.11 8.64
CA GLY A 103 5.83 -21.11 7.57
C GLY A 103 4.73 -22.17 7.73
N GLU A 104 5.11 -23.41 8.05
CA GLU A 104 4.23 -24.58 8.25
C GLU A 104 3.61 -24.65 9.67
N ALA A 105 4.28 -24.07 10.66
CA ALA A 105 3.74 -23.93 12.02
C ALA A 105 3.15 -22.52 12.14
N GLU A 106 1.98 -22.31 11.53
CA GLU A 106 1.28 -21.02 11.54
C GLU A 106 1.07 -20.55 12.98
N GLU A 107 1.66 -19.42 13.31
CA GLU A 107 1.45 -18.74 14.57
C GLU A 107 0.76 -17.40 14.31
N GLU A 108 -0.45 -17.26 14.84
CA GLU A 108 -1.19 -16.01 14.75
C GLU A 108 -0.56 -14.93 15.66
N ARG A 109 -0.50 -13.72 15.13
CA ARG A 109 -0.01 -12.51 15.79
C ARG A 109 -1.05 -11.41 15.65
N GLU A 110 -1.17 -10.59 16.68
CA GLU A 110 -1.92 -9.33 16.56
C GLU A 110 -1.21 -8.39 15.60
N GLY A 111 -1.97 -7.78 14.68
CA GLY A 111 -1.50 -6.66 13.87
C GLY A 111 -1.69 -5.31 14.57
N LEU A 112 -1.53 -4.23 13.82
CA LEU A 112 -1.73 -2.85 14.26
C LEU A 112 -3.21 -2.51 14.49
N GLY A 113 -4.13 -3.21 13.82
CA GLY A 113 -5.57 -2.99 13.94
C GLY A 113 -6.08 -1.70 13.29
N VAL A 114 -5.30 -1.08 12.40
CA VAL A 114 -5.67 0.15 11.68
C VAL A 114 -6.50 -0.12 10.42
N LEU A 115 -6.62 -1.39 10.04
CA LEU A 115 -7.41 -1.86 8.90
C LEU A 115 -8.18 -3.11 9.30
N ASP A 116 -9.47 -3.17 8.97
CA ASP A 116 -10.33 -4.30 9.32
C ASP A 116 -10.11 -5.50 8.38
N VAL A 117 -8.97 -6.16 8.54
CA VAL A 117 -8.59 -7.35 7.79
C VAL A 117 -7.91 -8.36 8.69
N THR A 118 -7.97 -9.64 8.32
CA THR A 118 -7.14 -10.70 8.91
C THR A 118 -6.37 -11.41 7.81
N THR A 119 -5.14 -11.81 8.10
CA THR A 119 -4.30 -12.53 7.13
C THR A 119 -3.85 -13.86 7.72
N ARG A 120 -3.96 -14.93 6.94
CA ARG A 120 -3.40 -16.25 7.27
C ARG A 120 -2.64 -16.83 6.10
N ARG A 121 -1.83 -17.86 6.29
CA ARG A 121 -1.19 -18.54 5.16
C ARG A 121 -2.27 -19.16 4.28
N GLY A 122 -2.15 -18.97 2.97
CA GLY A 122 -3.01 -19.64 2.01
C GLY A 122 -2.47 -20.99 1.56
N PRO A 123 -3.30 -21.79 0.85
CA PRO A 123 -2.89 -23.09 0.33
C PRO A 123 -1.84 -23.00 -0.78
N SER A 124 -1.67 -21.82 -1.39
CA SER A 124 -0.65 -21.55 -2.40
C SER A 124 -0.20 -20.10 -2.34
N ARG A 125 1.01 -19.86 -2.85
CA ARG A 125 1.59 -18.53 -3.00
C ARG A 125 1.05 -17.86 -4.27
N ALA A 126 0.54 -16.65 -4.14
CA ALA A 126 0.24 -15.79 -5.27
C ALA A 126 1.56 -15.24 -5.83
N VAL A 127 1.88 -15.56 -7.08
CA VAL A 127 3.09 -15.10 -7.77
C VAL A 127 2.75 -14.81 -9.23
N GLY A 128 2.83 -13.55 -9.65
CA GLY A 128 2.56 -13.20 -11.04
C GLY A 128 2.32 -11.71 -11.29
N GLU A 129 2.18 -11.35 -12.56
CA GLU A 129 1.61 -10.06 -12.93
C GLU A 129 0.13 -10.03 -12.56
N ILE A 130 -0.33 -8.88 -12.07
CA ILE A 130 -1.72 -8.67 -11.64
C ILE A 130 -2.29 -7.46 -12.37
N LEU A 131 -3.55 -7.57 -12.78
CA LEU A 131 -4.37 -6.48 -13.30
C LEU A 131 -5.65 -6.39 -12.49
N THR A 132 -6.00 -5.19 -12.07
CA THR A 132 -7.21 -4.93 -11.29
C THR A 132 -7.94 -3.69 -11.78
N HIS A 133 -9.25 -3.66 -11.58
CA HIS A 133 -10.11 -2.52 -11.84
C HIS A 133 -10.38 -1.80 -10.53
N TRP A 134 -9.89 -0.57 -10.44
CA TRP A 134 -10.13 0.33 -9.32
C TRP A 134 -11.08 1.45 -9.74
N THR A 135 -12.15 1.59 -8.99
CA THR A 135 -13.09 2.71 -9.12
C THR A 135 -12.77 3.73 -8.03
N ARG A 136 -12.46 4.97 -8.42
CA ARG A 136 -12.25 6.08 -7.49
C ARG A 136 -13.55 6.48 -6.79
N PRO A 137 -13.48 7.20 -5.67
CA PRO A 137 -14.68 7.74 -5.01
C PRO A 137 -15.56 8.64 -5.89
N ASP A 138 -14.99 9.26 -6.93
CA ASP A 138 -15.73 10.06 -7.91
C ASP A 138 -16.41 9.23 -9.03
N GLY A 139 -16.27 7.90 -8.98
CA GLY A 139 -16.85 6.96 -9.95
C GLY A 139 -15.99 6.71 -11.19
N SER A 140 -14.81 7.33 -11.31
CA SER A 140 -13.91 7.09 -12.43
C SER A 140 -13.16 5.76 -12.31
N ASP A 141 -13.04 5.04 -13.42
CA ASP A 141 -12.44 3.71 -13.46
C ASP A 141 -11.00 3.72 -14.00
N TYR A 142 -10.12 3.01 -13.31
CA TYR A 142 -8.72 2.85 -13.69
C TYR A 142 -8.32 1.38 -13.63
N VAL A 143 -7.50 0.97 -14.60
CA VAL A 143 -6.79 -0.31 -14.53
C VAL A 143 -5.50 -0.10 -13.75
N LEU A 144 -5.34 -0.82 -12.65
CA LEU A 144 -4.10 -0.91 -11.89
C LEU A 144 -3.32 -2.15 -12.32
N THR A 145 -1.99 -2.05 -12.27
CA THR A 145 -1.08 -3.14 -12.63
C THR A 145 0.08 -3.24 -11.65
N GLY A 146 0.57 -4.44 -11.40
CA GLY A 146 1.75 -4.67 -10.60
C GLY A 146 2.20 -6.12 -10.64
N PHE A 147 2.98 -6.53 -9.63
CA PHE A 147 3.43 -7.91 -9.48
C PHE A 147 3.15 -8.38 -8.06
N GLU A 148 2.34 -9.43 -7.90
CA GLU A 148 2.03 -10.03 -6.61
C GLU A 148 3.04 -11.15 -6.31
N ASN A 149 3.47 -11.25 -5.05
CA ASN A 149 4.39 -12.29 -4.60
C ASN A 149 4.23 -12.57 -3.10
N HIS A 150 3.10 -13.14 -2.68
CA HIS A 150 2.77 -13.32 -1.27
C HIS A 150 2.16 -14.69 -0.99
N GLY A 151 2.47 -15.23 0.19
CA GLY A 151 1.85 -16.46 0.69
C GLY A 151 0.70 -16.22 1.66
N GLY A 152 0.54 -14.98 2.15
CA GLY A 152 -0.58 -14.62 3.01
C GLY A 152 -1.84 -14.40 2.18
N HIS A 153 -2.96 -14.90 2.66
CA HIS A 153 -4.29 -14.71 2.09
C HIS A 153 -5.05 -13.80 3.05
N THR A 154 -5.48 -12.65 2.55
CA THR A 154 -6.17 -11.64 3.36
C THR A 154 -7.68 -11.77 3.22
N PHE A 155 -8.39 -11.59 4.33
CA PHE A 155 -9.84 -11.61 4.42
C PHE A 155 -10.29 -10.27 4.99
N LEU A 156 -11.21 -9.60 4.28
CA LEU A 156 -11.76 -8.32 4.70
C LEU A 156 -12.86 -8.53 5.74
N GLY A 157 -12.85 -7.71 6.78
CA GLY A 157 -13.95 -7.56 7.71
C GLY A 157 -14.99 -6.54 7.21
N PRO A 158 -16.10 -6.38 7.94
CA PRO A 158 -17.22 -5.52 7.53
C PRO A 158 -16.88 -4.03 7.44
N ASP A 159 -15.83 -3.57 8.15
CA ASP A 159 -15.44 -2.15 8.19
C ASP A 159 -14.33 -1.80 7.16
N ALA A 160 -14.00 -2.74 6.27
CA ALA A 160 -13.08 -2.54 5.16
C ALA A 160 -13.76 -2.81 3.82
N THR A 161 -13.30 -2.11 2.78
CA THR A 161 -13.72 -2.35 1.39
C THR A 161 -12.52 -2.73 0.54
N PRO A 162 -12.68 -3.55 -0.52
CA PRO A 162 -11.56 -3.90 -1.38
C PRO A 162 -11.05 -2.66 -2.12
N LEU A 163 -9.73 -2.56 -2.31
CA LEU A 163 -9.16 -1.48 -3.12
C LEU A 163 -9.60 -1.63 -4.59
N ALA A 164 -9.57 -2.85 -5.12
CA ALA A 164 -9.89 -3.10 -6.53
C ALA A 164 -10.51 -4.48 -6.74
N ARG A 165 -11.16 -4.66 -7.90
CA ARG A 165 -11.60 -5.98 -8.39
C ARG A 165 -10.51 -6.59 -9.27
N VAL A 166 -10.21 -7.86 -9.08
CA VAL A 166 -9.17 -8.57 -9.86
C VAL A 166 -9.70 -8.91 -11.25
N GLU A 167 -8.91 -8.59 -12.28
CA GLU A 167 -9.11 -9.04 -13.66
C GLU A 167 -8.20 -10.25 -13.96
N VAL A 168 -6.91 -10.13 -13.62
CA VAL A 168 -5.88 -11.17 -13.78
C VAL A 168 -5.04 -11.22 -12.51
N GLY A 169 -4.73 -12.41 -12.02
CA GLY A 169 -3.98 -12.66 -10.78
C GLY A 169 -4.84 -13.27 -9.67
N VAL A 170 -4.31 -13.30 -8.45
CA VAL A 170 -4.96 -13.88 -7.27
C VAL A 170 -5.58 -12.80 -6.39
N GLY A 171 -4.85 -11.72 -6.13
CA GLY A 171 -5.26 -10.67 -5.20
C GLY A 171 -5.25 -11.14 -3.75
N ASN A 172 -6.24 -10.71 -2.95
CA ASN A 172 -6.25 -10.95 -1.51
C ASN A 172 -6.15 -12.43 -1.12
N ASN A 173 -7.07 -13.25 -1.63
CA ASN A 173 -7.19 -14.67 -1.29
C ASN A 173 -7.82 -15.50 -2.44
N GLY A 174 -7.90 -14.92 -3.66
CA GLY A 174 -8.59 -15.53 -4.80
C GLY A 174 -10.10 -15.29 -4.85
N ASP A 175 -10.68 -14.42 -4.01
CA ASP A 175 -12.11 -14.05 -4.03
C ASP A 175 -12.49 -13.04 -5.11
N GLY A 176 -11.56 -12.69 -6.00
CA GLY A 176 -11.76 -11.68 -7.05
C GLY A 176 -11.55 -10.24 -6.56
N THR A 177 -11.02 -10.03 -5.36
CA THR A 177 -10.67 -8.71 -4.82
C THR A 177 -9.18 -8.56 -4.56
N GLU A 178 -8.70 -7.32 -4.59
CA GLU A 178 -7.32 -6.98 -4.26
C GLU A 178 -7.27 -5.78 -3.33
N GLY A 179 -6.42 -5.91 -2.30
CA GLY A 179 -6.15 -4.89 -1.31
C GLY A 179 -7.35 -4.59 -0.41
N ALA A 180 -7.19 -3.59 0.43
CA ALA A 180 -8.25 -3.08 1.28
C ALA A 180 -8.09 -1.58 1.58
N VAL A 181 -9.21 -0.95 1.85
CA VAL A 181 -9.33 0.47 2.20
C VAL A 181 -10.15 0.56 3.49
N SER A 182 -9.65 1.31 4.48
CA SER A 182 -10.36 1.55 5.73
C SER A 182 -11.66 2.32 5.51
N ALA A 183 -12.59 2.26 6.48
CA ALA A 183 -13.82 3.06 6.46
C ALA A 183 -13.58 4.57 6.27
N SER A 184 -12.45 5.11 6.74
CA SER A 184 -12.06 6.52 6.55
C SER A 184 -11.52 6.83 5.15
N GLY A 185 -11.20 5.82 4.34
CA GLY A 185 -10.54 5.98 3.05
C GLY A 185 -9.04 6.29 3.13
N ARG A 186 -8.47 6.43 4.33
CA ARG A 186 -7.10 6.95 4.53
C ARG A 186 -6.04 5.86 4.75
N VAL A 187 -6.43 4.64 5.10
CA VAL A 187 -5.51 3.50 5.19
C VAL A 187 -5.79 2.59 4.01
N ILE A 188 -4.78 2.44 3.15
CA ILE A 188 -4.84 1.62 1.93
C ILE A 188 -3.76 0.54 2.02
N GLY A 189 -4.20 -0.71 1.96
CA GLY A 189 -3.34 -1.89 1.88
C GLY A 189 -3.42 -2.55 0.51
N THR A 190 -2.30 -3.01 -0.03
CA THR A 190 -2.27 -3.72 -1.33
C THR A 190 -1.08 -4.67 -1.44
N TYR A 191 -1.21 -5.74 -2.22
CA TYR A 191 -0.16 -6.73 -2.45
C TYR A 191 0.85 -6.43 -3.57
N PRO A 192 0.49 -5.80 -4.71
CA PRO A 192 1.40 -5.60 -5.80
C PRO A 192 2.61 -4.76 -5.38
N HIS A 193 3.79 -5.30 -5.66
CA HIS A 193 5.08 -4.64 -5.44
C HIS A 193 5.54 -3.87 -6.68
N GLY A 194 6.67 -3.19 -6.54
CA GLY A 194 7.43 -2.75 -7.71
C GLY A 194 8.46 -1.66 -7.44
N PRO A 195 8.05 -0.41 -7.17
CA PRO A 195 6.92 0.07 -6.36
C PRO A 195 5.56 0.24 -7.08
N VAL A 196 4.45 -0.02 -6.38
CA VAL A 196 3.08 0.05 -6.93
C VAL A 196 2.74 1.41 -7.55
N LEU A 197 3.16 2.52 -6.94
CA LEU A 197 2.79 3.86 -7.40
C LEU A 197 3.49 4.28 -8.69
N ALA A 198 4.66 3.71 -9.00
CA ALA A 198 5.34 3.99 -10.27
C ALA A 198 4.56 3.44 -11.46
N ARG A 199 3.90 2.28 -11.28
CA ARG A 199 3.03 1.68 -12.29
C ARG A 199 1.62 2.27 -12.29
N ASN A 200 1.22 2.98 -11.22
CA ASN A 200 -0.17 3.40 -11.01
C ASN A 200 -0.26 4.89 -10.63
N PRO A 201 -0.07 5.81 -11.59
CA PRO A 201 -0.04 7.25 -11.32
C PRO A 201 -1.37 7.81 -10.77
N ALA A 202 -2.51 7.23 -11.17
CA ALA A 202 -3.82 7.64 -10.66
C ALA A 202 -3.98 7.33 -9.17
N LEU A 203 -3.46 6.18 -8.70
CA LEU A 203 -3.44 5.83 -7.28
C LEU A 203 -2.49 6.76 -6.51
N ALA A 204 -1.34 7.10 -7.10
CA ALA A 204 -0.40 8.03 -6.49
C ALA A 204 -1.02 9.43 -6.30
N ASP A 205 -1.71 9.94 -7.31
CA ASP A 205 -2.41 11.22 -7.21
C ASP A 205 -3.55 11.17 -6.19
N HIS A 206 -4.30 10.08 -6.12
CA HIS A 206 -5.35 9.93 -5.11
C HIS A 206 -4.81 9.98 -3.67
N LEU A 207 -3.67 9.34 -3.38
CA LEU A 207 -3.04 9.46 -2.05
C LEU A 207 -2.62 10.90 -1.73
N LEU A 208 -2.13 11.64 -2.72
CA LEU A 208 -1.79 13.06 -2.57
C LEU A 208 -3.03 13.91 -2.32
N GLU A 209 -4.11 13.69 -3.07
CA GLU A 209 -5.38 14.39 -2.89
C GLU A 209 -5.99 14.12 -1.50
N LEU A 210 -5.91 12.89 -1.00
CA LEU A 210 -6.35 12.55 0.35
C LEU A 210 -5.55 13.33 1.41
N ALA A 211 -4.23 13.43 1.23
CA ALA A 211 -3.35 14.17 2.13
C ALA A 211 -3.56 15.70 2.06
N LEU A 212 -3.88 16.23 0.88
CA LEU A 212 -4.09 17.67 0.67
C LEU A 212 -5.52 18.13 0.94
N GLY A 213 -6.48 17.21 0.91
CA GLY A 213 -7.91 17.51 1.10
C GLY A 213 -8.59 18.17 -0.10
N HIS A 214 -7.97 18.15 -1.28
CA HIS A 214 -8.55 18.68 -2.52
C HIS A 214 -8.04 17.94 -3.76
N PRO A 215 -8.78 17.98 -4.89
CA PRO A 215 -8.31 17.44 -6.16
C PRO A 215 -7.03 18.11 -6.64
N LEU A 216 -6.18 17.34 -7.34
CA LEU A 216 -4.96 17.86 -7.94
C LEU A 216 -5.18 18.28 -9.39
N GLU A 217 -4.52 19.36 -9.80
CA GLU A 217 -4.40 19.68 -11.21
C GLU A 217 -3.72 18.51 -11.96
N PRO A 218 -4.23 18.13 -13.15
CA PRO A 218 -3.58 17.13 -13.98
C PRO A 218 -2.16 17.57 -14.32
N LEU A 219 -1.19 16.66 -14.16
CA LEU A 219 0.13 16.88 -14.75
C LEU A 219 -0.01 16.89 -16.27
N GLU A 220 0.82 17.70 -16.94
CA GLU A 220 0.95 17.62 -18.40
C GLU A 220 1.13 16.16 -18.80
N ARG A 221 0.24 15.72 -19.71
CA ARG A 221 -0.05 14.31 -19.92
C ARG A 221 1.22 13.52 -20.23
N ALA A 222 1.21 12.28 -19.75
CA ALA A 222 2.07 11.25 -20.27
C ALA A 222 1.95 11.26 -21.81
N THR A 223 3.08 11.30 -22.50
CA THR A 223 3.10 11.34 -23.96
C THR A 223 2.31 10.16 -24.54
N GLU A 224 1.87 10.25 -25.79
CA GLU A 224 1.21 9.11 -26.47
C GLU A 224 2.04 7.81 -26.36
N GLN A 225 3.36 7.94 -26.30
CA GLN A 225 4.30 6.85 -26.05
C GLN A 225 4.11 6.21 -24.67
N HIS A 226 3.97 6.98 -23.60
CA HIS A 226 3.73 6.43 -22.26
C HIS A 226 2.40 5.66 -22.18
N GLU A 227 1.34 6.20 -22.77
CA GLU A 227 0.05 5.52 -22.85
C GLU A 227 0.12 4.27 -23.74
N GLY A 228 0.91 4.32 -24.81
CA GLY A 228 1.24 3.16 -25.66
C GLY A 228 1.90 2.04 -24.86
N LEU A 229 2.98 2.34 -24.13
CA LEU A 229 3.67 1.38 -23.27
C LEU A 229 2.77 0.81 -22.16
N ARG A 230 1.85 1.62 -21.62
CA ARG A 230 0.85 1.17 -20.65
C ARG A 230 -0.12 0.16 -21.28
N ARG A 231 -0.63 0.44 -22.48
CA ARG A 231 -1.51 -0.48 -23.23
C ARG A 231 -0.80 -1.78 -23.59
N GLU A 232 0.45 -1.72 -24.03
CA GLU A 232 1.27 -2.90 -24.32
C GLU A 232 1.44 -3.79 -23.08
N ARG A 233 1.69 -3.20 -21.92
CA ARG A 233 1.76 -3.94 -20.64
C ARG A 233 0.43 -4.63 -20.33
N PHE A 234 -0.69 -3.93 -20.45
CA PHE A 234 -2.00 -4.54 -20.22
C PHE A 234 -2.28 -5.70 -21.16
N ALA A 235 -1.94 -5.53 -22.45
CA ALA A 235 -2.07 -6.59 -23.44
C ALA A 235 -1.13 -7.77 -23.15
N PHE A 236 0.05 -7.55 -22.59
CA PHE A 236 0.97 -8.61 -22.19
C PHE A 236 0.40 -9.43 -21.02
N VAL A 237 -0.13 -8.79 -19.97
CA VAL A 237 -0.65 -9.51 -18.79
C VAL A 237 -1.95 -10.27 -19.08
N ARG A 238 -2.73 -9.82 -20.07
CA ARG A 238 -3.98 -10.49 -20.52
C ARG A 238 -3.77 -11.70 -21.45
N ARG A 239 -2.55 -11.94 -21.91
CA ARG A 239 -2.22 -13.08 -22.79
C ARG A 239 -2.01 -14.34 -21.98
#